data_AF-A0A3M1RSE3-F1
#
_entry.id   AF-A0A3M1RSE3-F1
#
_cell.length_a   1.000
_cell.length_b   1.000
_cell.length_c   1.000
_cell.angle_alpha   90.00
_cell.angle_beta   90.00
_cell.angle_gamma   90.00
#
_symmetry.space_group_name_H-M   'P 1'
#
loop_
_entity.id
_entity.type
_entity.pdbx_description
1 polymer ?
#
loop_
_entity_poly.entity_id
_entity_poly.type
_entity_poly.pdbx_seq_one_letter_code
_entity_poly.pdbx_strand_id
1 'polypeptide(L)' 'GRETIGADDDFFALGGHSLLALQLIARIREQTGRELPPARLFAEPTIRGIAAAVADLPAAVRQPALVARPRRGAVGR' A
#
# COMPACT_ATOMS: atom_id res chain seq x y z
N GLY A 1 -10.60 19.96 -10.27
CA GLY A 1 -9.72 19.35 -9.25
C GLY A 1 -9.36 20.42 -8.26
N ARG A 2 -9.29 20.10 -6.95
CA ARG A 2 -8.92 21.08 -5.91
C ARG A 2 -7.55 21.69 -6.22
N GLU A 3 -7.47 23.00 -6.04
CA GLU A 3 -6.45 23.88 -6.60
C GLU A 3 -5.08 23.83 -5.93
N THR A 4 -4.91 23.19 -4.77
CA THR A 4 -3.61 22.70 -4.26
C THR A 4 -3.84 21.70 -3.13
N ILE A 5 -3.08 20.59 -3.09
CA ILE A 5 -3.03 19.68 -1.93
C ILE A 5 -1.74 19.99 -1.17
N GLY A 6 -1.87 20.38 0.10
CA GLY A 6 -0.77 20.63 1.02
C GLY A 6 -0.19 19.36 1.63
N ALA A 7 1.04 19.45 2.15
CA ALA A 7 1.70 18.33 2.82
C ALA A 7 0.98 17.92 4.12
N ASP A 8 0.32 18.87 4.78
CA ASP A 8 -0.39 18.64 6.05
C ASP A 8 -1.88 18.36 5.83
N ASP A 9 -2.33 18.25 4.57
CA ASP A 9 -3.70 17.84 4.27
C ASP A 9 -3.91 16.36 4.61
N ASP A 10 -5.00 16.10 5.30
CA ASP A 10 -5.45 14.76 5.65
C ASP A 10 -6.10 14.08 4.44
N PHE A 11 -5.60 12.89 4.09
CA PHE A 11 -6.07 12.09 2.96
C PHE A 11 -7.58 11.79 3.03
N PHE A 12 -8.12 11.51 4.20
CA PHE A 12 -9.54 11.21 4.40
C PHE A 12 -10.40 12.47 4.38
N ALA A 13 -9.91 13.60 4.92
CA ALA A 13 -10.56 14.90 4.83
C ALA A 13 -10.67 15.39 3.37
N LEU A 14 -9.71 14.99 2.51
CA LEU A 14 -9.75 15.23 1.07
C LEU A 14 -10.74 14.34 0.32
N GLY A 15 -11.41 13.40 1.00
CA GLY A 15 -12.36 12.44 0.41
C GLY A 15 -11.77 11.04 0.15
N GLY A 16 -10.57 10.76 0.66
CA GLY A 16 -10.00 9.42 0.67
C GLY A 16 -10.87 8.45 1.47
N HIS A 17 -10.94 7.20 1.02
CA HIS A 17 -11.68 6.13 1.67
C HIS A 17 -10.97 4.79 1.46
N SER A 18 -11.46 3.70 2.06
CA SER A 18 -10.75 2.41 2.12
C SER A 18 -10.26 1.90 0.76
N LEU A 19 -11.09 1.99 -0.29
CA LEU A 19 -10.68 1.59 -1.64
C LEU A 19 -9.57 2.48 -2.20
N LEU A 20 -9.68 3.81 -2.06
CA LEU A 20 -8.62 4.73 -2.47
C LEU A 20 -7.34 4.55 -1.64
N ALA A 21 -7.47 4.24 -0.35
CA ALA A 21 -6.34 3.94 0.53
C ALA A 21 -5.60 2.67 0.06
N LEU A 22 -6.33 1.61 -0.28
CA LEU A 22 -5.73 0.39 -0.83
C LEU A 22 -5.08 0.65 -2.20
N GLN A 23 -5.72 1.44 -3.07
CA GLN A 23 -5.12 1.84 -4.35
C GLN A 23 -3.84 2.68 -4.15
N LEU A 24 -3.84 3.60 -3.18
CA LEU A 24 -2.67 4.39 -2.80
C LEU A 24 -1.54 3.48 -2.30
N ILE A 25 -1.82 2.54 -1.40
CA ILE A 25 -0.84 1.58 -0.89
C ILE A 25 -0.25 0.74 -2.03
N ALA A 26 -1.11 0.22 -2.92
CA ALA A 26 -0.65 -0.54 -4.07
C ALA A 26 0.27 0.30 -4.97
N ARG A 27 -0.09 1.57 -5.24
CA ARG A 27 0.73 2.48 -6.04
C ARG A 27 2.06 2.83 -5.37
N ILE A 28 2.07 3.08 -4.06
CA ILE A 28 3.29 3.29 -3.29
C ILE A 28 4.22 2.08 -3.45
N ARG A 29 3.69 0.86 -3.34
CA ARG A 29 4.46 -0.37 -3.52
C ARG A 29 5.05 -0.48 -4.92
N GLU A 30 4.27 -0.21 -5.96
CA GLU A 30 4.75 -0.25 -7.35
C GLU A 30 5.84 0.81 -7.63
N GLN A 31 5.74 2.00 -7.05
CA GLN A 31 6.65 3.12 -7.33
C GLN A 31 7.92 3.11 -6.47
N THR A 32 7.82 2.66 -5.22
CA THR A 32 8.92 2.72 -4.24
C THR A 32 9.50 1.36 -3.92
N GLY A 33 8.80 0.28 -4.29
CA GLY A 33 9.13 -1.06 -3.83
C GLY A 33 8.95 -1.23 -2.32
N ARG A 34 8.19 -0.37 -1.62
CA ARG A 34 7.96 -0.46 -0.17
C ARG A 34 6.50 -0.74 0.13
N GLU A 35 6.23 -1.61 1.09
CA GLU A 35 4.87 -2.01 1.44
C GLU A 35 4.38 -1.23 2.67
N LEU A 36 3.51 -0.25 2.45
CA LEU A 36 2.91 0.56 3.52
C LEU A 36 1.77 -0.22 4.20
N PRO A 37 1.87 -0.54 5.51
CA PRO A 37 0.77 -1.16 6.22
C PRO A 37 -0.42 -0.19 6.32
N PRO A 38 -1.68 -0.64 6.11
CA PRO A 38 -2.85 0.22 6.24
C PRO A 38 -2.92 0.95 7.58
N ALA A 39 -2.56 0.29 8.67
CA ALA A 39 -2.54 0.88 10.01
C ALA A 39 -1.67 2.14 10.10
N ARG A 40 -0.54 2.21 9.38
CA ARG A 40 0.34 3.40 9.37
C ARG A 40 -0.28 4.57 8.62
N LEU A 41 -1.03 4.29 7.56
CA LEU A 41 -1.81 5.30 6.83
C LEU A 41 -2.90 5.91 7.71
N PHE A 42 -3.61 5.09 8.50
CA PHE A 42 -4.62 5.59 9.44
C PHE A 42 -4.04 6.31 10.66
N ALA A 43 -2.84 5.95 11.10
CA ALA A 43 -2.18 6.60 12.23
C ALA A 43 -1.66 8.00 11.88
N GLU A 44 -1.15 8.18 10.67
CA GLU A 44 -0.54 9.42 10.18
C GLU A 44 -1.17 9.82 8.84
N PRO A 45 -2.45 10.25 8.81
CA PRO A 45 -3.24 10.39 7.59
C PRO A 45 -2.91 11.62 6.73
N THR A 46 -1.97 12.47 7.15
CA THR A 46 -1.50 13.61 6.36
C THR A 46 -0.55 13.15 5.25
N ILE A 47 -0.47 13.89 4.15
CA ILE A 47 0.46 13.55 3.06
C ILE A 47 1.91 13.47 3.56
N ARG A 48 2.32 14.36 4.47
CA ARG A 48 3.62 14.38 5.14
C ARG A 48 3.82 13.13 5.99
N GLY A 49 2.83 12.78 6.80
CA GLY A 49 2.85 11.60 7.67
C GLY A 49 2.97 10.30 6.87
N ILE A 50 2.18 10.16 5.81
CA ILE A 50 2.25 9.03 4.88
C ILE A 50 3.63 8.96 4.21
N ALA A 51 4.17 10.08 3.72
CA ALA A 51 5.49 10.10 3.08
C ALA A 51 6.61 9.71 4.06
N ALA A 52 6.57 10.22 5.29
CA ALA A 52 7.52 9.85 6.34
C ALA A 52 7.41 8.36 6.71
N ALA A 53 6.17 7.85 6.83
CA ALA A 53 5.93 6.43 7.08
C ALA A 53 6.50 5.56 5.95
N VAL A 54 6.38 5.98 4.70
CA VAL A 54 6.99 5.27 3.56
C VAL A 54 8.52 5.35 3.57
N ALA A 55 9.08 6.51 3.94
CA ALA A 55 10.52 6.73 4.03
C ALA A 55 11.21 5.83 5.07
N ASP A 56 10.51 5.52 6.16
CA ASP A 56 10.96 4.65 7.27
C ASP A 56 10.92 3.14 6.93
N LEU A 57 10.15 2.74 5.90
CA LEU A 57 10.01 1.33 5.56
C LEU A 57 11.26 0.77 4.87
N PRO A 58 11.65 -0.48 5.17
CA PRO A 58 12.65 -1.18 4.39
C PRO A 58 12.16 -1.37 2.95
N ALA A 59 13.10 -1.45 2.00
CA ALA A 59 12.76 -1.89 0.66
C ALA A 59 12.11 -3.28 0.75
N ALA A 60 10.92 -3.44 0.18
CA ALA A 60 10.26 -4.74 0.15
C ALA A 60 11.10 -5.68 -0.71
N VAL A 61 11.46 -6.81 -0.12
CA VAL A 61 12.01 -7.93 -0.88
C VAL A 61 10.93 -8.36 -1.85
N ARG A 62 11.20 -8.29 -3.16
CA ARG A 62 10.30 -8.84 -4.18
C ARG A 62 10.05 -10.30 -3.83
N GLN A 63 8.87 -10.62 -3.30
CA GLN A 63 8.51 -12.00 -3.05
C GLN A 63 8.46 -12.70 -4.41
N PRO A 64 9.16 -13.83 -4.60
CA PRO A 64 9.05 -14.58 -5.84
C PRO A 64 7.58 -14.93 -6.07
N ALA A 65 7.13 -14.79 -7.31
CA ALA A 65 5.74 -15.05 -7.67
C ALA A 65 5.30 -16.40 -7.09
N LEU A 66 4.19 -16.40 -6.36
CA LEU A 66 3.56 -17.62 -5.84
C LEU A 66 3.19 -18.50 -7.04
N VAL A 67 4.07 -19.46 -7.34
CA VAL A 67 3.83 -20.47 -8.36
C VAL A 67 2.87 -21.49 -7.79
N ALA A 68 1.67 -21.55 -8.36
CA ALA A 68 0.69 -22.57 -8.04
C ALA A 68 1.31 -23.96 -8.25
N ARG A 69 1.53 -24.70 -7.16
CA ARG A 69 1.96 -26.09 -7.27
C ARG A 69 0.74 -26.96 -7.61
N PRO A 70 0.80 -27.79 -8.66
CA PRO A 70 -0.30 -28.69 -8.96
C PRO A 70 -0.59 -29.58 -7.75
N ARG A 71 -1.85 -29.59 -7.33
CA ARG A 71 -2.37 -30.44 -6.26
C ARG A 71 -2.13 -31.90 -6.65
N ARG A 72 -1.10 -32.54 -6.09
CA ARG A 72 -0.85 -33.96 -6.31
C ARG A 72 -1.92 -34.76 -5.59
N GLY A 73 -2.88 -35.29 -6.33
CA GLY A 73 -3.95 -36.09 -5.75
C GLY A 73 -5.03 -36.51 -6.75
N ALA A 74 -4.73 -37.54 -7.54
CA ALA A 74 -5.71 -38.56 -7.90
C ALA A 74 -4.98 -39.89 -7.77
N VAL A 75 -4.98 -40.43 -6.54
CA VAL A 75 -4.58 -41.81 -6.27
C VAL A 75 -5.47 -42.70 -7.13
N GLY A 76 -4.83 -43.54 -7.95
CA GLY A 76 -5.50 -44.46 -8.85
C GLY A 76 -6.48 -45.37 -8.13
N ARG A 77 -7.56 -45.70 -8.82
CA ARG A 77 -8.41 -46.85 -8.56
C ARG A 77 -8.27 -47.77 -9.76
#